data_AF-A0A936N768-F1
#
_entry.id   AF-A0A936N768-F1
#
_cell.length_a   1.000
_cell.length_b   1.000
_cell.length_c   1.000
_cell.angle_alpha   90.00
_cell.angle_beta   90.00
_cell.angle_gamma   90.00
#
_symmetry.space_group_name_H-M   'P 1'
#
loop_
_entity.id
_entity.type
_entity.pdbx_description
1 polymer ?
#
loop_
_entity_poly.entity_id
_entity_poly.type
_entity_poly.pdbx_seq_one_letter_code
_entity_poly.pdbx_strand_id
1 'polypeptide(L)' 'MKKIVKLSPEQKLTQSLRLYYNARELKIAALRKFHPELSQQEIQKKVKEIFLYAKS' A
#
# COMPACT_ATOMS: atom_id res chain seq x y z
N MET A 1 -1.93 -9.44 19.57
CA MET A 1 -0.97 -8.50 18.94
C MET A 1 -0.22 -7.74 20.02
N LYS A 2 1.12 -7.68 19.96
CA LYS A 2 1.88 -6.79 20.86
C LYS A 2 1.61 -5.33 20.47
N LYS A 3 1.44 -4.44 21.45
CA LYS A 3 1.38 -2.99 21.20
C LYS A 3 2.66 -2.56 20.47
N ILE A 4 2.57 -1.64 19.50
CA ILE A 4 3.71 -1.18 18.68
C ILE A 4 4.90 -0.71 19.54
N VAL A 5 4.61 -0.09 20.69
CA VAL A 5 5.64 0.36 21.66
C VAL A 5 6.48 -0.79 22.26
N LYS A 6 6.00 -2.03 22.20
CA LYS A 6 6.69 -3.23 22.70
C LYS A 6 7.48 -3.98 21.62
N LEU A 7 7.51 -3.48 20.38
CA LEU A 7 8.27 -4.09 19.29
C LEU A 7 9.72 -3.57 19.31
N SER A 8 10.67 -4.46 19.01
CA SER A 8 12.05 -4.03 18.74
C SER A 8 12.09 -3.17 17.46
N PRO A 9 13.15 -2.37 17.24
CA PRO A 9 13.31 -1.61 16.00
C PRO A 9 13.18 -2.46 14.73
N GLU A 10 13.76 -3.66 14.72
CA GLU A 10 13.69 -4.60 13.60
C GLU A 10 12.25 -5.06 13.37
N GLN A 11 11.54 -5.42 14.44
CA GLN A 11 10.14 -5.82 14.35
C GLN A 11 9.25 -4.69 13.83
N LYS A 12 9.49 -3.45 14.26
CA LYS A 12 8.78 -2.28 13.74
C LYS A 12 9.03 -2.14 12.25
N LEU A 13 10.28 -2.22 11.80
CA LEU A 13 10.62 -2.14 10.38
C LEU A 13 9.91 -3.24 9.58
N THR A 14 9.95 -4.49 10.05
CA THR A 14 9.27 -5.61 9.38
C THR A 14 7.76 -5.37 9.27
N GLN A 15 7.11 -4.91 10.34
CA GLN A 15 5.66 -4.64 10.29
C GLN A 15 5.35 -3.45 9.38
N SER A 16 6.15 -2.38 9.41
CA SER A 16 5.98 -1.22 8.53
C SER A 16 6.12 -1.59 7.06
N LEU A 17 7.12 -2.41 6.70
CA LEU A 17 7.28 -2.91 5.34
C LEU A 17 6.09 -3.76 4.90
N ARG A 18 5.62 -4.67 5.77
CA ARG A 18 4.44 -5.48 5.49
C ARG A 18 3.20 -4.61 5.24
N LEU A 19 2.97 -3.61 6.08
CA LEU A 19 1.86 -2.67 5.91
C LEU A 19 1.99 -1.88 4.61
N TYR A 20 3.19 -1.42 4.27
CA TYR A 20 3.47 -0.71 3.02
C TYR A 20 3.09 -1.55 1.79
N TYR A 21 3.53 -2.82 1.72
CA TYR A 21 3.21 -3.69 0.59
C TYR A 21 1.72 -4.06 0.55
N ASN A 22 1.14 -4.47 1.68
CA ASN A 22 -0.29 -4.80 1.76
C ASN A 22 -1.17 -3.61 1.31
N ALA A 23 -0.84 -2.39 1.72
CA ALA A 23 -1.59 -1.20 1.31
C ALA A 23 -1.55 -0.99 -0.21
N ARG A 24 -0.40 -1.23 -0.85
CA ARG A 24 -0.28 -1.15 -2.32
C ARG A 24 -1.11 -2.23 -3.01
N GLU A 25 -1.08 -3.47 -2.52
CA GLU A 25 -1.90 -4.56 -3.06
C GLU A 25 -3.40 -4.24 -2.98
N LEU A 26 -3.85 -3.69 -1.85
CA LEU A 26 -5.24 -3.25 -1.69
C LEU A 26 -5.60 -2.13 -2.66
N LYS A 27 -4.71 -1.16 -2.90
CA LYS A 27 -4.95 -0.09 -3.88
C LYS A 27 -4.99 -0.62 -5.32
N ILE A 28 -4.13 -1.58 -5.66
CA ILE A 28 -4.18 -2.28 -6.96
C ILE A 28 -5.51 -2.99 -7.13
N ALA A 29 -5.95 -3.77 -6.13
CA ALA A 29 -7.21 -4.51 -6.19
C ALA A 29 -8.42 -3.56 -6.31
N ALA A 30 -8.41 -2.44 -5.57
CA ALA A 30 -9.45 -1.42 -5.68
C ALA A 30 -9.48 -0.80 -7.09
N LEU A 31 -8.33 -0.40 -7.65
CA LEU A 31 -8.26 0.15 -9.00
C LEU A 31 -8.77 -0.85 -10.05
N ARG A 32 -8.38 -2.12 -9.96
CA ARG A 32 -8.91 -3.17 -10.86
C ARG A 32 -10.43 -3.31 -10.78
N LYS A 33 -10.99 -3.19 -9.59
CA LYS A 33 -12.43 -3.31 -9.36
C LYS A 33 -13.21 -2.10 -9.89
N PHE A 34 -12.72 -0.89 -9.63
CA PHE A 34 -13.45 0.34 -9.96
C PHE A 34 -13.10 0.91 -11.34
N HIS A 35 -11.98 0.51 -11.91
CA HIS A 35 -11.47 0.97 -13.20
C HIS A 35 -10.97 -0.22 -14.05
N PRO A 36 -11.88 -1.13 -14.47
CA PRO A 36 -11.52 -2.32 -15.24
C PRO A 36 -10.93 -2.01 -16.62
N GLU A 37 -11.12 -0.79 -17.14
CA GLU A 37 -10.57 -0.30 -18.40
C GLU A 37 -9.06 -0.06 -18.37
N LEU A 38 -8.47 0.08 -17.17
CA LEU A 38 -7.06 0.41 -17.04
C LEU A 38 -6.16 -0.80 -17.31
N SER A 39 -5.12 -0.57 -18.10
CA SER A 39 -4.04 -1.54 -18.24
C SER A 39 -3.26 -1.70 -16.94
N GLN A 40 -2.53 -2.81 -16.83
CA GLN A 40 -1.66 -3.06 -15.67
C GLN A 40 -0.63 -1.94 -15.46
N GLN A 41 -0.10 -1.35 -16.54
CA GLN A 41 0.87 -0.26 -16.47
C GLN A 41 0.24 1.01 -15.89
N GLU A 42 -0.97 1.35 -16.33
CA GLU A 42 -1.72 2.52 -15.83
C GLU A 42 -2.11 2.34 -14.37
N ILE A 43 -2.50 1.13 -13.95
CA ILE A 43 -2.76 0.81 -12.55
C ILE A 43 -1.50 1.08 -11.71
N GLN A 44 -0.33 0.58 -12.13
CA GLN A 44 0.92 0.81 -11.38
C GLN A 44 1.28 2.30 -11.29
N LYS A 45 1.08 3.05 -12.39
CA LYS A 45 1.29 4.50 -12.40
C LYS A 45 0.36 5.22 -11.42
N LYS A 46 -0.94 4.92 -11.44
CA LYS A 46 -1.93 5.50 -10.52
C LYS A 46 -1.65 5.14 -9.06
N VAL A 47 -1.26 3.90 -8.75
CA VAL A 47 -0.87 3.52 -7.38
C VAL A 47 0.32 4.36 -6.91
N LYS A 48 1.32 4.57 -7.77
CA LYS A 48 2.45 5.44 -7.44
C LYS A 48 1.99 6.88 -7.17
N GLU A 49 1.12 7.44 -8.00
CA GLU A 49 0.57 8.79 -7.82
C GLU A 49 -0.22 8.93 -6.52
N ILE A 50 -1.07 7.95 -6.18
CA ILE A 50 -1.83 7.94 -4.93
C ILE A 50 -0.89 8.01 -3.72
N PHE A 51 0.17 7.20 -3.70
CA PHE A 51 1.10 7.19 -2.57
C PHE A 51 1.99 8.44 -2.48
N LEU A 52 2.19 9.17 -3.58
CA LEU A 52 3.02 10.38 -3.60
C LEU A 52 2.22 11.66 -3.34
N TYR A 53 0.99 11.73 -3.84
CA TYR A 53 0.28 13.01 -3.96
C TYR A 53 -1.12 13.03 -3.34
N ALA A 54 -1.71 11.88 -2.99
CA ALA A 54 -3.01 11.89 -2.35
C ALA A 54 -2.91 12.52 -0.96
N LYS A 55 -3.86 13.42 -0.66
CA LYS A 55 -4.03 14.01 0.66
C LYS A 55 -5.24 13.39 1.34
N SER A 56 -5.19 13.31 2.67
CA SER A 56 -6.29 12.85 3.54
C SER A 56 -7.46 13.80 3.56
#